data_AF-A0A7L2YU28-F1
#
_entry.id   AF-A0A7L2YU28-F1
#
_cell.length_a   1.000
_cell.length_b   1.000
_cell.length_c   1.000
_cell.angle_alpha   90.00
_cell.angle_beta   90.00
_cell.angle_gamma   90.00
#
_symmetry.space_group_name_H-M   'P 1'
#
loop_
_entity.id
_entity.type
_entity.pdbx_description
1 polymer ?
#
loop_
_entity_poly.entity_id
_entity_poly.type
_entity_poly.pdbx_seq_one_letter_code
_entity_poly.pdbx_strand_id
1 'polypeptide(L)'
;MDVANNTTSPERSPEGAGSPGLAEVTLGYQLLTSLLLGTLILCAVSGNACVIAAIALERSLQTVANYLIGSLAVTDLMVSVLVLPMAALYQVLNKWTLGQVTCDIFISLDVLCCTSSILHLCAIALDRYWAITDPIDYVNKRTPRRAAVLISLTWLIGFLISIPPMLGWRTPEDRSNPDACTISKDHGYTIYSTFGAFYIPLLLMLVLYGRIFKAARFRIRKTVKKAEKKKIADTCLTLSPAALQKKSNGEPGKGWRRTVEPKPGACVNGAVQQGEDGAALEIIEVQRCNSSSKTHLPLPSEACGSPPPPSFERRNEKNTEAKRRMALSRERKTVKTLGIIMGTFILCWLPFFIVALVLPFCDSKCYMPEWLGAVINWLGYSNSLLNPIIYAYFNKDFQSAFKKIIKCKFCRQ
;
A
#
# COMPACT_ATOMS: atom_id res chain seq x y z
N MET A 1 66.02 -23.90 67.24
CA MET A 1 66.56 -25.23 66.95
C MET A 1 65.58 -26.02 66.11
N ASP A 2 65.58 -26.04 64.78
CA ASP A 2 66.04 -25.17 63.68
C ASP A 2 65.50 -25.88 62.42
N VAL A 3 64.60 -25.23 61.67
CA VAL A 3 64.83 -24.71 60.32
C VAL A 3 65.16 -25.78 59.26
N ALA A 4 64.19 -26.04 58.38
CA ALA A 4 64.39 -26.05 56.93
C ALA A 4 63.04 -25.96 56.17
N ASN A 5 62.90 -24.87 55.42
CA ASN A 5 61.83 -24.57 54.47
C ASN A 5 61.72 -25.61 53.35
N ASN A 6 60.51 -25.90 52.89
CA ASN A 6 60.28 -26.02 51.45
C ASN A 6 58.88 -25.54 51.06
N THR A 7 58.85 -24.30 50.62
CA THR A 7 57.72 -23.63 49.98
C THR A 7 57.53 -24.23 48.59
N THR A 8 56.41 -24.89 48.33
CA THR A 8 55.96 -25.18 46.96
C THR A 8 54.56 -24.63 46.79
N SER A 9 54.52 -23.42 46.23
CA SER A 9 53.30 -22.79 45.72
C SER A 9 52.64 -23.72 44.70
N PRO A 10 51.29 -23.81 44.65
CA PRO A 10 50.64 -24.39 43.47
C PRO A 10 50.88 -23.42 42.30
N GLU A 11 51.50 -23.92 41.24
CA GLU A 11 51.62 -23.19 39.98
C GLU A 11 50.24 -22.71 39.52
N ARG A 12 50.13 -21.39 39.39
CA ARG A 12 49.05 -20.69 38.72
C ARG A 12 49.05 -21.14 37.26
N SER A 13 48.11 -22.01 36.90
CA SER A 13 47.78 -22.26 35.49
C SER A 13 47.43 -20.92 34.82
N PRO A 14 47.97 -20.61 33.63
CA PRO A 14 47.52 -19.45 32.87
C PRO A 14 46.15 -19.80 32.26
N GLU A 15 45.08 -19.43 32.96
CA GLU A 15 43.76 -19.33 32.36
C GLU A 15 43.78 -18.25 31.26
N GLY A 16 43.33 -18.61 30.05
CA GLY A 16 42.72 -17.64 29.15
C GLY A 16 43.51 -17.17 27.94
N ALA A 17 44.34 -18.01 27.30
CA ALA A 17 44.63 -17.79 25.87
C ALA A 17 43.40 -18.24 25.06
N GLY A 18 42.47 -17.32 24.81
CA GLY A 18 41.40 -17.55 23.82
C GLY A 18 42.03 -17.99 22.50
N SER A 19 41.64 -19.17 22.01
CA SER A 19 42.21 -19.76 20.80
C SER A 19 42.14 -18.75 19.63
N PRO A 20 43.25 -18.42 18.95
CA PRO A 20 43.30 -17.36 17.92
C PRO A 20 42.24 -17.55 16.82
N GLY A 21 41.88 -18.80 16.50
CA GLY A 21 40.81 -19.10 15.55
C GLY A 21 39.41 -18.66 15.98
N LEU A 22 39.10 -18.60 17.28
CA LEU A 22 37.79 -18.13 17.76
C LEU A 22 37.66 -16.60 17.64
N ALA A 23 38.75 -15.88 17.90
CA ALA A 23 38.81 -14.43 17.75
C ALA A 23 38.73 -14.02 16.26
N GLU A 24 39.43 -14.73 15.38
CA GLU A 24 39.37 -14.50 13.93
C GLU A 24 37.97 -14.78 13.34
N VAL A 25 37.32 -15.89 13.75
CA VAL A 25 35.94 -16.21 13.32
C VAL A 25 34.95 -15.16 13.82
N THR A 26 35.09 -14.70 15.06
CA THR A 26 34.22 -13.66 15.64
C THR A 26 34.41 -12.32 14.91
N LEU A 27 35.65 -11.93 14.63
CA LEU A 27 35.96 -10.71 13.89
C LEU A 27 35.42 -10.77 12.45
N GLY A 28 35.60 -11.90 11.77
CA GLY A 28 35.05 -12.13 10.43
C GLY A 28 33.52 -12.02 10.38
N TYR A 29 32.83 -12.63 11.35
CA TYR A 29 31.38 -12.51 11.50
C TYR A 29 30.94 -11.05 11.71
N GLN A 30 31.62 -10.31 12.59
CA GLN A 30 31.32 -8.91 12.86
C GLN A 30 31.51 -8.01 11.64
N LEU A 31 32.62 -8.18 10.91
CA LEU A 31 32.90 -7.41 9.69
C LEU A 31 31.87 -7.70 8.59
N LEU A 32 31.57 -8.98 8.34
CA LEU A 32 30.59 -9.38 7.33
C LEU A 32 29.19 -8.87 7.68
N THR A 33 28.76 -9.04 8.92
CA THR A 33 27.45 -8.59 9.40
C THR A 33 27.35 -7.07 9.34
N SER A 34 28.38 -6.34 9.76
CA SER A 34 28.42 -4.87 9.69
C SER A 34 28.32 -4.36 8.25
N LEU A 35 29.05 -4.98 7.30
CA LEU A 35 29.00 -4.61 5.89
C LEU A 35 27.61 -4.87 5.29
N LEU A 36 27.03 -6.04 5.57
CA LEU A 36 25.71 -6.43 5.07
C LEU A 36 24.62 -5.48 5.60
N LEU A 37 24.55 -5.31 6.92
CA LEU A 37 23.55 -4.47 7.57
C LEU A 37 23.74 -3.00 7.22
N GLY A 38 24.98 -2.51 7.17
CA GLY A 38 25.30 -1.14 6.74
C GLY A 38 24.82 -0.86 5.32
N THR A 39 25.04 -1.81 4.40
CA THR A 39 24.54 -1.69 3.02
C THR A 39 23.01 -1.66 2.98
N LEU A 40 22.34 -2.53 3.74
CA LEU A 40 20.88 -2.58 3.82
C LEU A 40 20.31 -1.27 4.35
N ILE A 41 20.90 -0.71 5.40
CA ILE A 41 20.52 0.59 5.98
C ILE A 41 20.69 1.72 4.96
N LEU A 42 21.82 1.79 4.26
CA LEU A 42 22.06 2.81 3.22
C LEU A 42 21.05 2.70 2.08
N CYS A 43 20.71 1.49 1.64
CA CYS A 43 19.65 1.27 0.66
C CYS A 43 18.28 1.73 1.17
N ALA A 44 17.95 1.47 2.44
CA ALA A 44 16.68 1.88 3.04
C ALA A 44 16.58 3.41 3.17
N VAL A 45 17.65 4.07 3.65
CA VAL A 45 17.74 5.53 3.75
C VAL A 45 17.61 6.18 2.37
N SER A 46 18.43 5.74 1.41
CA SER A 46 18.43 6.32 0.06
C SER A 46 17.11 6.09 -0.67
N GLY A 47 16.51 4.90 -0.56
CA GLY A 47 15.22 4.57 -1.15
C GLY A 47 14.08 5.44 -0.62
N ASN A 48 13.95 5.54 0.70
CA ASN A 48 12.89 6.35 1.33
C ASN A 48 13.11 7.85 1.09
N ALA A 49 14.36 8.34 1.14
CA ALA A 49 14.68 9.72 0.78
C ALA A 49 14.34 10.02 -0.68
N CYS A 50 14.57 9.09 -1.61
CA CYS A 50 14.17 9.23 -3.01
C CYS A 50 12.65 9.31 -3.17
N VAL A 51 11.87 8.51 -2.44
CA VAL A 51 10.39 8.57 -2.45
C VAL A 51 9.91 9.95 -2.00
N ILE A 52 10.44 10.46 -0.88
CA ILE A 52 10.11 11.80 -0.36
C ILE A 52 10.48 12.88 -1.38
N ALA A 53 11.71 12.82 -1.93
CA ALA A 53 12.17 13.77 -2.93
C ALA A 53 11.32 13.74 -4.21
N ALA A 54 10.90 12.55 -4.67
CA ALA A 54 10.03 12.43 -5.84
C ALA A 54 8.69 13.12 -5.63
N ILE A 55 8.06 12.95 -4.47
CA ILE A 55 6.78 13.61 -4.15
C ILE A 55 6.99 15.12 -4.00
N ALA A 56 8.08 15.56 -3.38
CA ALA A 56 8.37 16.97 -3.17
C ALA A 56 8.68 17.73 -4.48
N LEU A 57 9.44 17.12 -5.39
CA LEU A 57 9.93 17.78 -6.61
C LEU A 57 8.97 17.67 -7.79
N GLU A 58 8.19 16.58 -7.89
CA GLU A 58 7.34 16.32 -9.03
C GLU A 58 5.89 16.75 -8.75
N ARG A 59 5.48 17.90 -9.32
CA ARG A 59 4.11 18.44 -9.14
C ARG A 59 3.01 17.46 -9.55
N SER A 60 3.26 16.60 -10.54
CA SER A 60 2.29 15.58 -10.95
C SER A 60 2.07 14.49 -9.89
N LEU A 61 3.00 14.32 -8.96
CA LEU A 61 2.89 13.42 -7.80
C LEU A 61 2.35 14.09 -6.54
N GLN A 62 2.15 15.41 -6.51
CA GLN A 62 1.65 16.14 -5.33
C GLN A 62 0.13 15.98 -5.18
N THR A 63 -0.33 14.76 -4.99
CA THR A 63 -1.73 14.42 -4.76
C THR A 63 -1.96 14.04 -3.30
N VAL A 64 -3.19 14.19 -2.82
CA VAL A 64 -3.59 13.88 -1.44
C VAL A 64 -3.24 12.42 -1.04
N ALA A 65 -3.26 11.47 -1.98
CA ALA A 65 -2.88 10.07 -1.70
C ALA A 65 -1.38 9.93 -1.49
N ASN A 66 -0.61 10.66 -2.30
CA ASN A 66 0.83 10.59 -2.26
C ASN A 66 1.39 11.31 -1.02
N TYR A 67 0.64 12.23 -0.39
CA TYR A 67 1.01 12.74 0.93
C TYR A 67 0.96 11.66 2.03
N LEU A 68 -0.02 10.74 1.99
CA LEU A 68 -0.04 9.60 2.92
C LEU A 68 1.15 8.65 2.66
N ILE A 69 1.46 8.38 1.39
CA ILE A 69 2.65 7.59 1.01
C ILE A 69 3.93 8.31 1.45
N GLY A 70 3.99 9.63 1.32
CA GLY A 70 5.11 10.45 1.78
C GLY A 70 5.31 10.38 3.29
N SER A 71 4.25 10.45 4.08
CA SER A 71 4.33 10.29 5.54
C SER A 71 4.75 8.88 5.96
N LEU A 72 4.30 7.86 5.22
CA LEU A 72 4.80 6.49 5.40
C LEU A 72 6.32 6.41 5.10
N ALA A 73 6.79 7.02 4.01
CA ALA A 73 8.22 7.07 3.69
C ALA A 73 9.04 7.86 4.73
N VAL A 74 8.47 8.89 5.37
CA VAL A 74 9.09 9.57 6.51
C VAL A 74 9.21 8.63 7.70
N THR A 75 8.18 7.84 7.99
CA THR A 75 8.20 6.83 9.06
C THR A 75 9.30 5.78 8.79
N ASP A 76 9.38 5.25 7.57
CA ASP A 76 10.41 4.27 7.18
C ASP A 76 11.83 4.89 7.17
N LEU A 77 11.96 6.17 6.84
CA LEU A 77 13.21 6.90 6.97
C LEU A 77 13.63 7.06 8.43
N MET A 78 12.68 7.34 9.34
CA MET A 78 12.94 7.37 10.79
C MET A 78 13.41 6.00 11.29
N VAL A 79 12.78 4.90 10.88
CA VAL A 79 13.28 3.53 11.17
C VAL A 79 14.73 3.41 10.72
N SER A 80 15.00 3.78 9.46
CA SER A 80 16.30 3.59 8.82
C SER A 80 17.43 4.39 9.48
N VAL A 81 17.13 5.59 9.98
CA VAL A 81 18.14 6.51 10.55
C VAL A 81 18.26 6.37 12.07
N LEU A 82 17.17 6.06 12.78
CA LEU A 82 17.13 6.09 14.25
C LEU A 82 17.10 4.70 14.87
N VAL A 83 16.42 3.73 14.24
CA VAL A 83 16.21 2.39 14.81
C VAL A 83 17.25 1.40 14.27
N LEU A 84 17.41 1.32 12.95
CA LEU A 84 18.29 0.32 12.34
C LEU A 84 19.78 0.42 12.75
N PRO A 85 20.39 1.61 12.90
CA PRO A 85 21.79 1.68 13.33
C PRO A 85 21.99 1.13 14.74
N MET A 86 21.02 1.37 15.63
CA MET A 86 21.03 0.89 17.01
C MET A 86 20.83 -0.62 17.06
N ALA A 87 19.88 -1.14 16.28
CA ALA A 87 19.66 -2.57 16.13
C ALA A 87 20.87 -3.29 15.51
N ALA A 88 21.51 -2.70 14.51
CA ALA A 88 22.74 -3.22 13.89
C ALA A 88 23.89 -3.26 14.89
N LEU A 89 24.08 -2.19 15.67
CA LEU A 89 25.09 -2.15 16.71
C LEU A 89 24.87 -3.27 17.73
N TYR A 90 23.63 -3.46 18.19
CA TYR A 90 23.30 -4.51 19.14
C TYR A 90 23.55 -5.91 18.57
N GLN A 91 23.21 -6.14 17.28
CA GLN A 91 23.45 -7.40 16.59
C GLN A 91 24.95 -7.71 16.41
N VAL A 92 25.76 -6.71 16.05
CA VAL A 92 27.20 -6.90 15.78
C VAL A 92 27.99 -7.08 17.06
N LEU A 93 27.68 -6.29 18.10
CA LEU A 93 28.37 -6.38 19.38
C LEU A 93 27.89 -7.56 20.23
N ASN A 94 26.70 -8.11 19.93
CA ASN A 94 26.00 -9.12 20.72
C ASN A 94 25.81 -8.71 22.20
N LYS A 95 25.82 -7.41 22.47
CA LYS A 95 25.60 -6.80 23.78
C LYS A 95 25.18 -5.34 23.63
N TRP A 96 24.39 -4.86 24.57
CA TRP A 96 23.93 -3.49 24.62
C TRP A 96 24.92 -2.63 25.39
N THR A 97 25.47 -1.58 24.76
CA THR A 97 26.52 -0.74 25.36
C THR A 97 26.11 0.71 25.59
N LEU A 98 24.91 1.10 25.15
CA LEU A 98 24.49 2.51 25.10
C LEU A 98 23.71 2.98 26.34
N GLY A 99 23.62 2.13 27.37
CA GLY A 99 22.92 2.41 28.62
C GLY A 99 21.40 2.23 28.56
N GLN A 100 20.76 2.10 29.72
CA GLN A 100 19.34 1.73 29.82
C GLN A 100 18.39 2.85 29.34
N VAL A 101 18.74 4.13 29.53
CA VAL A 101 17.94 5.25 29.00
C VAL A 101 17.87 5.22 27.47
N THR A 102 18.99 4.89 26.82
CA THR A 102 19.03 4.76 25.36
C THR A 102 18.26 3.53 24.89
N CYS A 103 18.28 2.42 25.64
CA CYS A 103 17.47 1.24 25.35
C CYS A 103 15.98 1.57 25.39
N ASP A 104 15.59 2.33 26.42
CA ASP A 104 14.26 2.86 26.64
C ASP A 104 13.81 3.73 25.43
N ILE A 105 14.64 4.66 24.98
CA ILE A 105 14.38 5.47 23.78
C ILE A 105 14.29 4.59 22.53
N PHE A 106 15.22 3.63 22.36
CA PHE A 106 15.26 2.72 21.22
C PHE A 106 13.97 1.91 21.10
N ILE A 107 13.50 1.27 22.18
CA ILE A 107 12.25 0.50 22.20
C ILE A 107 11.06 1.40 21.90
N SER A 108 11.01 2.59 22.50
CA SER A 108 9.90 3.54 22.27
C SER A 108 9.86 4.01 20.81
N LEU A 109 11.01 4.31 20.20
CA LEU A 109 11.11 4.68 18.80
C LEU A 109 10.73 3.53 17.86
N ASP A 110 11.13 2.29 18.18
CA ASP A 110 10.79 1.12 17.38
C ASP A 110 9.27 0.86 17.41
N VAL A 111 8.67 0.91 18.61
CA VAL A 111 7.21 0.81 18.78
C VAL A 111 6.47 1.95 18.05
N LEU A 112 6.95 3.19 18.17
CA LEU A 112 6.37 4.34 17.48
C LEU A 112 6.38 4.13 15.96
N CYS A 113 7.53 3.74 15.40
CA CYS A 113 7.69 3.64 13.96
C CYS A 113 6.89 2.47 13.38
N CYS A 114 6.88 1.31 14.03
CA CYS A 114 6.09 0.18 13.56
C CYS A 114 4.57 0.46 13.64
N THR A 115 4.12 1.06 14.74
CA THR A 115 2.72 1.47 14.94
C THR A 115 2.31 2.52 13.91
N SER A 116 3.14 3.56 13.73
CA SER A 116 2.89 4.60 12.74
C SER A 116 2.82 4.01 11.33
N SER A 117 3.71 3.07 10.97
CA SER A 117 3.73 2.44 9.64
C SER A 117 2.42 1.72 9.32
N ILE A 118 1.91 0.86 10.22
CA ILE A 118 0.62 0.18 10.01
C ILE A 118 -0.58 1.14 10.01
N LEU A 119 -0.57 2.17 10.87
CA LEU A 119 -1.64 3.17 10.90
C LEU A 119 -1.68 4.01 9.61
N HIS A 120 -0.53 4.34 9.04
CA HIS A 120 -0.45 4.98 7.72
C HIS A 120 -0.96 4.06 6.61
N LEU A 121 -0.66 2.75 6.67
CA LEU A 121 -1.24 1.78 5.74
C LEU A 121 -2.76 1.67 5.88
N CYS A 122 -3.30 1.73 7.10
CA CYS A 122 -4.74 1.80 7.35
C CYS A 122 -5.35 3.08 6.76
N ALA A 123 -4.70 4.24 6.95
CA ALA A 123 -5.15 5.51 6.39
C ALA A 123 -5.13 5.49 4.85
N ILE A 124 -4.10 4.91 4.24
CA ILE A 124 -4.04 4.68 2.80
C ILE A 124 -5.19 3.76 2.38
N ALA A 125 -5.44 2.66 3.08
CA ALA A 125 -6.56 1.77 2.79
C ALA A 125 -7.93 2.48 2.89
N LEU A 126 -8.14 3.35 3.89
CA LEU A 126 -9.35 4.16 4.03
C LEU A 126 -9.54 5.14 2.87
N ASP A 127 -8.50 5.91 2.51
CA ASP A 127 -8.56 6.84 1.36
C ASP A 127 -8.90 6.08 0.07
N ARG A 128 -8.34 4.88 -0.11
CA ARG A 128 -8.62 4.03 -1.28
C ARG A 128 -10.01 3.42 -1.23
N TYR A 129 -10.49 3.01 -0.06
CA TYR A 129 -11.84 2.49 0.13
C TYR A 129 -12.88 3.53 -0.22
N TRP A 130 -12.76 4.77 0.27
CA TRP A 130 -13.70 5.84 -0.06
C TRP A 130 -13.64 6.23 -1.54
N ALA A 131 -12.45 6.35 -2.12
CA ALA A 131 -12.31 6.61 -3.55
C ALA A 131 -12.95 5.53 -4.45
N ILE A 132 -12.95 4.26 -4.00
CA ILE A 132 -13.53 3.14 -4.76
C ILE A 132 -15.02 2.97 -4.47
N THR A 133 -15.51 3.24 -3.27
CA THR A 133 -16.93 3.04 -2.94
C THR A 133 -17.77 4.22 -3.38
N ASP A 134 -17.30 5.44 -3.17
CA ASP A 134 -18.00 6.69 -3.41
C ASP A 134 -17.15 7.69 -4.22
N PRO A 135 -16.97 7.47 -5.53
CA PRO A 135 -15.98 8.21 -6.32
C PRO A 135 -16.32 9.68 -6.56
N ILE A 136 -17.60 10.04 -6.68
CA ILE A 136 -18.00 11.41 -7.06
C ILE A 136 -17.96 12.32 -5.84
N ASP A 137 -18.63 11.94 -4.76
CA ASP A 137 -18.68 12.78 -3.56
C ASP A 137 -17.33 12.80 -2.85
N TYR A 138 -16.59 11.69 -2.84
CA TYR A 138 -15.28 11.65 -2.21
C TYR A 138 -14.26 12.52 -2.94
N VAL A 139 -14.23 12.52 -4.29
CA VAL A 139 -13.31 13.38 -5.05
C VAL A 139 -13.53 14.85 -4.74
N ASN A 140 -14.79 15.29 -4.61
CA ASN A 140 -15.14 16.67 -4.25
C ASN A 140 -14.78 17.01 -2.78
N LYS A 141 -14.81 16.02 -1.90
CA LYS A 141 -14.49 16.16 -0.46
C LYS A 141 -13.00 16.01 -0.14
N ARG A 142 -12.19 15.58 -1.10
CA ARG A 142 -10.78 15.22 -0.92
C ARG A 142 -9.91 16.47 -0.86
N THR A 143 -9.68 16.97 0.35
CA THR A 143 -8.87 18.18 0.60
C THR A 143 -7.53 17.84 1.26
N PRO A 144 -6.47 18.62 1.01
CA PRO A 144 -5.17 18.44 1.67
C PRO A 144 -5.28 18.60 3.20
N ARG A 145 -6.17 19.48 3.69
CA ARG A 145 -6.43 19.66 5.13
C ARG A 145 -6.88 18.36 5.81
N ARG A 146 -7.80 17.61 5.19
CA ARG A 146 -8.27 16.33 5.74
C ARG A 146 -7.18 15.26 5.75
N ALA A 147 -6.31 15.23 4.74
CA ALA A 147 -5.16 14.34 4.76
C ALA A 147 -4.14 14.72 5.83
N ALA A 148 -3.88 16.01 6.05
CA ALA A 148 -3.04 16.45 7.15
C ALA A 148 -3.62 16.00 8.50
N VAL A 149 -4.93 16.13 8.71
CA VAL A 149 -5.61 15.62 9.93
C VAL A 149 -5.43 14.11 10.07
N LEU A 150 -5.62 13.33 9.00
CA LEU A 150 -5.40 11.88 9.04
C LEU A 150 -3.95 11.53 9.44
N ILE A 151 -2.97 12.20 8.85
CA ILE A 151 -1.54 12.03 9.18
C ILE A 151 -1.27 12.41 10.63
N SER A 152 -1.78 13.54 11.11
CA SER A 152 -1.60 13.97 12.50
C SER A 152 -2.22 12.97 13.48
N LEU A 153 -3.39 12.40 13.16
CA LEU A 153 -4.04 11.38 13.99
C LEU A 153 -3.23 10.08 14.04
N THR A 154 -2.68 9.62 12.91
CA THR A 154 -1.86 8.40 12.90
C THR A 154 -0.59 8.56 13.72
N TRP A 155 0.08 9.71 13.63
CA TRP A 155 1.24 10.04 14.47
C TRP A 155 0.88 10.14 15.94
N LEU A 156 -0.21 10.83 16.28
CA LEU A 156 -0.66 10.99 17.66
C LEU A 156 -0.95 9.64 18.31
N ILE A 157 -1.69 8.77 17.62
CA ILE A 157 -2.01 7.42 18.13
C ILE A 157 -0.72 6.60 18.31
N GLY A 158 0.19 6.65 17.33
CA GLY A 158 1.50 5.98 17.45
C GLY A 158 2.31 6.46 18.65
N PHE A 159 2.34 7.78 18.88
CA PHE A 159 3.04 8.37 20.03
C PHE A 159 2.45 7.88 21.35
N LEU A 160 1.13 7.94 21.50
CA LEU A 160 0.42 7.47 22.71
C LEU A 160 0.70 5.99 23.01
N ILE A 161 0.80 5.15 21.98
CA ILE A 161 1.11 3.72 22.13
C ILE A 161 2.58 3.50 22.52
N SER A 162 3.50 4.36 22.06
CA SER A 162 4.94 4.20 22.29
C SER A 162 5.50 4.76 23.61
N ILE A 163 4.79 5.69 24.26
CA ILE A 163 5.23 6.36 25.50
C ILE A 163 5.43 5.43 26.72
N PRO A 164 4.59 4.41 26.98
CA PRO A 164 4.55 3.79 28.30
C PRO A 164 5.85 3.17 28.86
N PRO A 165 6.80 2.65 28.07
CA PRO A 165 8.11 2.26 28.58
C PRO A 165 8.84 3.41 29.31
N MET A 166 8.61 4.67 28.90
CA MET A 166 9.21 5.87 29.50
C MET A 166 8.52 6.29 30.80
N LEU A 167 7.28 5.86 31.01
CA LEU A 167 6.47 6.21 32.18
C LEU A 167 6.51 5.15 33.28
N GLY A 168 7.48 4.23 33.23
CA GLY A 168 7.74 3.29 34.33
C GLY A 168 7.11 1.92 34.19
N TRP A 169 6.57 1.54 33.02
CA TRP A 169 6.08 0.17 32.81
C TRP A 169 7.19 -0.87 32.64
N ARG A 170 8.43 -0.42 32.38
CA ARG A 170 9.61 -1.27 32.46
C ARG A 170 10.04 -1.41 33.91
N THR A 171 10.15 -2.65 34.41
CA THR A 171 10.46 -2.95 35.82
C THR A 171 11.98 -2.83 36.12
N PRO A 172 12.39 -2.73 37.40
CA PRO A 172 13.79 -2.83 37.79
C PRO A 172 14.45 -4.15 37.37
N GLU A 173 13.69 -5.25 37.37
CA GLU A 173 14.15 -6.58 36.95
C GLU A 173 14.48 -6.60 35.46
N ASP A 174 13.68 -5.92 34.62
CA ASP A 174 13.96 -5.74 33.19
C ASP A 174 15.21 -4.87 32.92
N ARG A 175 15.66 -4.10 33.92
CA ARG A 175 16.88 -3.27 33.87
C ARG A 175 18.08 -3.92 34.59
N SER A 176 17.89 -5.11 35.17
CA SER A 176 18.92 -5.78 35.97
C SER A 176 20.15 -6.16 35.16
N ASN A 177 19.99 -6.50 33.87
CA ASN A 177 21.09 -6.79 32.97
C ASN A 177 21.46 -5.54 32.13
N PRO A 178 22.57 -4.84 32.44
CA PRO A 178 22.97 -3.66 31.70
C PRO A 178 23.37 -3.96 30.25
N ASP A 179 23.79 -5.19 29.95
CA ASP A 179 24.27 -5.65 28.65
C ASP A 179 23.14 -6.12 27.71
N ALA A 180 21.88 -6.09 28.16
CA ALA A 180 20.74 -6.48 27.35
C ALA A 180 19.72 -5.34 27.22
N CYS A 181 19.18 -5.18 26.01
CA CYS A 181 18.07 -4.27 25.74
C CYS A 181 16.82 -5.09 25.38
N THR A 182 16.15 -5.61 26.39
CA THR A 182 14.93 -6.43 26.25
C THR A 182 13.68 -5.58 26.39
N ILE A 183 12.57 -5.97 25.77
CA ILE A 183 11.27 -5.33 26.01
C ILE A 183 10.74 -5.77 27.40
N SER A 184 9.93 -4.93 28.06
CA SER A 184 9.36 -5.29 29.36
C SER A 184 8.51 -6.56 29.27
N LYS A 185 8.70 -7.46 30.22
CA LYS A 185 7.97 -8.73 30.30
C LYS A 185 6.62 -8.62 31.02
N ASP A 186 6.24 -7.43 31.48
CA ASP A 186 4.93 -7.23 32.11
C ASP A 186 3.81 -7.65 31.16
N HIS A 187 2.89 -8.48 31.67
CA HIS A 187 1.80 -9.04 30.85
C HIS A 187 0.85 -7.93 30.37
N GLY A 188 0.61 -6.91 31.21
CA GLY A 188 -0.23 -5.76 30.87
C GLY A 188 0.37 -4.94 29.74
N TYR A 189 1.64 -4.60 29.85
CA TYR A 189 2.41 -3.92 28.80
C TYR A 189 2.46 -4.74 27.51
N THR A 190 2.68 -6.05 27.60
CA THR A 190 2.73 -6.95 26.44
C THR A 190 1.41 -6.92 25.67
N ILE A 191 0.27 -7.07 26.35
CA ILE A 191 -1.05 -7.01 25.72
C ILE A 191 -1.29 -5.62 25.12
N TYR A 192 -1.07 -4.57 25.91
CA TYR A 192 -1.28 -3.19 25.47
C TYR A 192 -0.48 -2.86 24.20
N SER A 193 0.83 -3.11 24.23
CA SER A 193 1.75 -2.76 23.15
C SER A 193 1.48 -3.60 21.91
N THR A 194 1.35 -4.93 22.01
CA THR A 194 1.14 -5.79 20.84
C THR A 194 -0.23 -5.56 20.18
N PHE A 195 -1.31 -5.44 20.96
CA PHE A 195 -2.64 -5.20 20.41
C PHE A 195 -2.80 -3.79 19.86
N GLY A 196 -2.32 -2.78 20.59
CA GLY A 196 -2.35 -1.39 20.16
C GLY A 196 -1.50 -1.14 18.93
N ALA A 197 -0.26 -1.63 18.93
CA ALA A 197 0.69 -1.39 17.83
C ALA A 197 0.39 -2.19 16.57
N PHE A 198 -0.19 -3.40 16.69
CA PHE A 198 -0.27 -4.32 15.55
C PHE A 198 -1.62 -5.02 15.38
N TYR A 199 -2.12 -5.78 16.36
CA TYR A 199 -3.28 -6.66 16.11
C TYR A 199 -4.59 -5.90 15.83
N ILE A 200 -4.86 -4.80 16.54
CA ILE A 200 -6.06 -3.98 16.29
C ILE A 200 -5.93 -3.25 14.93
N PRO A 201 -4.82 -2.54 14.62
CA PRO A 201 -4.61 -1.97 13.29
C PRO A 201 -4.66 -3.03 12.17
N LEU A 202 -4.11 -4.22 12.40
CA LEU A 202 -4.12 -5.32 11.44
C LEU A 202 -5.54 -5.78 11.13
N LEU A 203 -6.38 -5.96 12.15
CA LEU A 203 -7.79 -6.31 11.94
C LEU A 203 -8.51 -5.23 11.11
N LEU A 204 -8.31 -3.95 11.46
CA LEU A 204 -8.87 -2.83 10.71
C LEU A 204 -8.42 -2.88 9.23
N MET A 205 -7.12 -3.03 9.01
CA MET A 205 -6.50 -3.12 7.68
C MET A 205 -7.09 -4.27 6.85
N LEU A 206 -7.21 -5.46 7.44
CA LEU A 206 -7.79 -6.65 6.79
C LEU A 206 -9.27 -6.43 6.43
N VAL A 207 -10.06 -5.85 7.34
CA VAL A 207 -11.47 -5.52 7.07
C VAL A 207 -11.60 -4.52 5.93
N LEU A 208 -10.82 -3.44 5.96
CA LEU A 208 -10.81 -2.42 4.91
C LEU A 208 -10.42 -3.02 3.56
N TYR A 209 -9.37 -3.83 3.52
CA TYR A 209 -8.94 -4.48 2.28
C TYR A 209 -9.97 -5.48 1.76
N GLY A 210 -10.57 -6.28 2.63
CA GLY A 210 -11.67 -7.19 2.28
C GLY A 210 -12.85 -6.44 1.65
N ARG A 211 -13.22 -5.28 2.22
CA ARG A 211 -14.27 -4.42 1.65
C ARG A 211 -13.86 -3.80 0.31
N ILE A 212 -12.62 -3.32 0.17
CA ILE A 212 -12.07 -2.82 -1.10
C ILE A 212 -12.13 -3.90 -2.18
N PHE A 213 -11.66 -5.11 -1.87
CA PHE A 213 -11.62 -6.23 -2.80
C PHE A 213 -13.03 -6.63 -3.24
N LYS A 214 -13.99 -6.71 -2.30
CA LYS A 214 -15.39 -6.99 -2.61
C LYS A 214 -16.00 -5.90 -3.51
N ALA A 215 -15.80 -4.63 -3.19
CA ALA A 215 -16.31 -3.50 -3.98
C ALA A 215 -15.69 -3.47 -5.39
N ALA A 216 -14.38 -3.67 -5.50
CA ALA A 216 -13.68 -3.74 -6.79
C ALA A 216 -14.19 -4.91 -7.64
N ARG A 217 -14.31 -6.12 -7.06
CA ARG A 217 -14.80 -7.31 -7.76
C ARG A 217 -16.26 -7.15 -8.21
N PHE A 218 -17.10 -6.51 -7.40
CA PHE A 218 -18.47 -6.18 -7.77
C PHE A 218 -18.53 -5.23 -8.97
N ARG A 219 -17.72 -4.16 -8.99
CA ARG A 219 -17.62 -3.24 -10.13
C ARG A 219 -17.14 -3.96 -11.40
N ILE A 220 -16.15 -4.84 -11.28
CA ILE A 220 -15.65 -5.64 -12.41
C ILE A 220 -16.76 -6.51 -12.98
N ARG A 221 -17.47 -7.28 -12.15
CA ARG A 221 -18.60 -8.13 -12.58
C ARG A 221 -19.68 -7.31 -13.28
N LYS A 222 -20.03 -6.12 -12.76
CA LYS A 222 -21.02 -5.23 -13.38
C LYS A 222 -20.54 -4.71 -14.75
N THR A 223 -19.27 -4.34 -14.89
CA THR A 223 -18.71 -3.90 -16.19
C THR A 223 -18.64 -4.99 -17.24
N VAL A 224 -18.30 -6.23 -16.85
CA VAL A 224 -18.29 -7.39 -17.76
C VAL A 224 -19.70 -7.70 -18.23
N LYS A 225 -20.67 -7.80 -17.31
CA LYS A 225 -22.09 -8.00 -17.65
C LYS A 225 -22.64 -6.90 -18.56
N LYS A 226 -22.27 -5.63 -18.35
CA LYS A 226 -22.68 -4.53 -19.23
C LYS A 226 -22.06 -4.64 -20.63
N ALA A 227 -20.80 -5.05 -20.72
CA ALA A 227 -20.11 -5.28 -22.00
C ALA A 227 -20.70 -6.48 -22.77
N GLU A 228 -21.07 -7.56 -22.08
CA GLU A 228 -21.76 -8.71 -22.66
C GLU A 228 -23.14 -8.31 -23.18
N LYS A 229 -23.95 -7.59 -22.39
CA LYS A 229 -25.26 -7.08 -22.84
C LYS A 229 -25.13 -6.17 -24.08
N LYS A 230 -24.11 -5.29 -24.12
CA LYS A 230 -23.85 -4.43 -25.27
C LYS A 230 -23.48 -5.23 -26.53
N LYS A 231 -22.62 -6.25 -26.40
CA LYS A 231 -22.29 -7.16 -27.51
C LYS A 231 -23.53 -7.87 -28.06
N ILE A 232 -24.38 -8.40 -27.18
CA ILE A 232 -25.62 -9.09 -27.59
C ILE A 232 -26.56 -8.13 -28.33
N ALA A 233 -26.72 -6.89 -27.83
CA ALA A 233 -27.54 -5.87 -28.50
C ALA A 233 -26.98 -5.50 -29.88
N ASP A 234 -25.66 -5.29 -29.99
CA ASP A 234 -25.01 -4.98 -31.26
C ASP A 234 -25.16 -6.12 -32.28
N THR A 235 -25.04 -7.39 -31.85
CA THR A 235 -25.24 -8.58 -32.70
C THR A 235 -26.69 -8.69 -33.19
N CYS A 236 -27.68 -8.37 -32.35
CA CYS A 236 -29.09 -8.39 -32.73
C CYS A 236 -29.42 -7.29 -33.76
N LEU A 237 -28.84 -6.10 -33.61
CA LEU A 237 -28.99 -5.00 -34.57
C LEU A 237 -28.34 -5.29 -35.94
N THR A 238 -27.24 -6.04 -35.99
CA THR A 238 -26.61 -6.46 -37.25
C THR A 238 -27.37 -7.57 -38.00
N LEU A 239 -28.31 -8.26 -37.35
CA LEU A 239 -29.11 -9.34 -37.94
C LEU A 239 -30.50 -8.89 -38.42
N SER A 240 -30.82 -7.58 -38.34
CA SER A 240 -32.06 -7.05 -38.92
C SER A 240 -31.97 -7.09 -40.45
N PRO A 241 -32.84 -7.81 -41.18
CA PRO A 241 -32.70 -7.97 -42.62
C PRO A 241 -32.91 -6.64 -43.34
N ALA A 242 -31.96 -6.27 -44.19
CA ALA A 242 -32.17 -5.24 -45.19
C ALA A 242 -33.39 -5.61 -46.05
N ALA A 243 -34.26 -4.62 -46.26
CA ALA A 243 -35.37 -4.70 -47.20
C ALA A 243 -34.89 -5.24 -48.55
N LEU A 244 -35.29 -6.47 -48.86
CA LEU A 244 -35.03 -7.15 -50.11
C LEU A 244 -36.00 -6.58 -51.16
N GLN A 245 -35.70 -5.40 -51.71
CA GLN A 245 -36.34 -4.95 -52.94
C GLN A 245 -35.79 -5.78 -54.12
N LYS A 246 -36.40 -6.94 -54.36
CA LYS A 246 -36.21 -7.71 -55.58
C LYS A 246 -37.37 -7.43 -56.55
N LYS A 247 -37.03 -6.74 -57.62
CA LYS A 247 -37.84 -6.53 -58.84
C LYS A 247 -37.98 -7.89 -59.55
N SER A 248 -39.20 -8.37 -59.83
CA SER A 248 -39.51 -9.20 -61.02
C SER A 248 -41.01 -9.51 -61.13
N ASN A 249 -41.57 -9.24 -62.32
CA ASN A 249 -42.84 -9.75 -62.82
C ASN A 249 -42.81 -11.30 -62.96
N GLY A 250 -44.00 -11.92 -62.91
CA GLY A 250 -44.28 -13.25 -63.50
C GLY A 250 -44.92 -14.29 -62.56
N GLU A 251 -46.22 -14.55 -62.73
CA GLU A 251 -47.01 -15.68 -62.20
C GLU A 251 -46.66 -17.04 -62.90
N PRO A 252 -47.38 -18.17 -62.65
CA PRO A 252 -47.51 -18.91 -61.39
C PRO A 252 -47.23 -20.43 -61.59
N GLY A 253 -46.91 -21.19 -60.53
CA GLY A 253 -46.74 -22.65 -60.68
C GLY A 253 -46.69 -23.42 -59.35
N LYS A 254 -47.67 -24.29 -59.16
CA LYS A 254 -48.06 -25.04 -57.95
C LYS A 254 -47.02 -26.08 -57.47
N GLY A 255 -47.00 -26.34 -56.15
CA GLY A 255 -46.70 -27.69 -55.63
C GLY A 255 -46.07 -27.79 -54.24
N TRP A 256 -46.88 -28.22 -53.27
CA TRP A 256 -46.54 -28.89 -51.98
C TRP A 256 -46.26 -28.07 -50.69
N ARG A 257 -47.32 -28.06 -49.85
CA ARG A 257 -47.38 -28.07 -48.36
C ARG A 257 -46.45 -29.16 -47.74
N ARG A 258 -46.10 -29.24 -46.45
CA ARG A 258 -46.51 -28.69 -45.13
C ARG A 258 -45.34 -29.03 -44.16
N THR A 259 -44.82 -28.09 -43.36
CA THR A 259 -45.10 -27.91 -41.90
C THR A 259 -44.40 -28.95 -41.02
N VAL A 260 -43.58 -28.56 -40.02
CA VAL A 260 -44.01 -28.24 -38.65
C VAL A 260 -43.23 -27.07 -38.03
N GLU A 261 -44.00 -26.22 -37.36
CA GLU A 261 -43.66 -24.99 -36.63
C GLU A 261 -43.24 -25.31 -35.16
N PRO A 262 -42.75 -24.34 -34.35
CA PRO A 262 -43.74 -23.61 -33.54
C PRO A 262 -43.47 -22.10 -33.34
N LYS A 263 -44.57 -21.36 -33.50
CA LYS A 263 -45.09 -20.11 -32.92
C LYS A 263 -44.23 -19.04 -32.21
N PRO A 264 -44.66 -17.76 -32.31
CA PRO A 264 -43.91 -16.56 -31.93
C PRO A 264 -44.24 -16.03 -30.53
N GLY A 265 -43.24 -15.45 -29.86
CA GLY A 265 -43.40 -14.60 -28.67
C GLY A 265 -43.21 -13.13 -29.04
N ALA A 266 -44.27 -12.34 -28.86
CA ALA A 266 -44.40 -10.96 -29.27
C ALA A 266 -43.38 -9.99 -28.62
N CYS A 267 -42.78 -9.11 -29.43
CA CYS A 267 -42.16 -7.88 -28.95
C CYS A 267 -43.23 -6.80 -28.79
N VAL A 268 -43.53 -6.41 -27.56
CA VAL A 268 -44.38 -5.25 -27.24
C VAL A 268 -43.47 -4.09 -26.84
N ASN A 269 -43.60 -2.96 -27.53
CA ASN A 269 -43.00 -1.69 -27.14
C ASN A 269 -43.91 -0.97 -26.12
N GLY A 270 -43.29 -0.48 -25.05
CA GLY A 270 -43.74 0.68 -24.27
C GLY A 270 -44.49 0.39 -22.96
N ALA A 271 -43.89 0.80 -21.84
CA ALA A 271 -44.56 1.61 -20.80
C ALA A 271 -43.56 1.99 -19.69
N VAL A 272 -43.62 3.27 -19.33
CA VAL A 272 -42.94 3.91 -18.20
C VAL A 272 -43.46 3.32 -16.88
N GLN A 273 -42.56 3.03 -15.94
CA GLN A 273 -42.88 2.99 -14.50
C GLN A 273 -41.69 3.53 -13.68
N GLN A 274 -42.03 4.38 -12.72
CA GLN A 274 -41.19 5.27 -11.95
C GLN A 274 -41.06 4.77 -10.48
N GLY A 275 -39.89 4.99 -9.86
CA GLY A 275 -39.60 4.83 -8.41
C GLY A 275 -38.86 3.51 -8.06
N GLU A 276 -37.77 3.44 -7.28
CA GLU A 276 -37.03 4.38 -6.42
C GLU A 276 -35.53 3.96 -6.31
N ASP A 277 -34.70 4.96 -6.04
CA ASP A 277 -33.36 4.98 -5.42
C ASP A 277 -32.06 4.49 -6.09
N GLY A 278 -31.14 5.47 -6.23
CA GLY A 278 -29.70 5.25 -6.31
C GLY A 278 -28.98 6.10 -7.37
N ALA A 279 -29.05 7.42 -7.24
CA ALA A 279 -28.46 8.42 -8.14
C ALA A 279 -27.01 8.09 -8.60
N ALA A 280 -26.80 8.12 -9.91
CA ALA A 280 -25.49 8.32 -10.51
C ALA A 280 -25.57 9.56 -11.40
N LEU A 281 -25.04 10.68 -10.91
CA LEU A 281 -24.89 11.93 -11.64
C LEU A 281 -24.18 11.68 -12.99
N GLU A 282 -24.84 12.02 -14.09
CA GLU A 282 -24.18 12.37 -15.34
C GLU A 282 -23.80 13.86 -15.29
N ILE A 283 -22.53 14.14 -15.55
CA ILE A 283 -21.99 15.49 -15.68
C ILE A 283 -22.48 16.01 -17.04
N ILE A 284 -23.47 16.91 -17.02
CA ILE A 284 -23.76 17.80 -18.15
C ILE A 284 -22.95 19.07 -17.89
N GLU A 285 -21.82 19.19 -18.59
CA GLU A 285 -21.05 20.43 -18.62
C GLU A 285 -21.78 21.42 -19.54
N VAL A 286 -22.49 22.38 -18.95
CA VAL A 286 -23.18 23.46 -19.69
C VAL A 286 -22.12 24.43 -20.20
N GLN A 287 -21.79 24.32 -21.49
CA GLN A 287 -20.97 25.30 -22.20
C GLN A 287 -21.68 26.67 -22.17
N ARG A 288 -21.19 27.57 -21.33
CA ARG A 288 -21.65 28.96 -21.23
C ARG A 288 -21.09 29.75 -22.40
N CYS A 289 -21.88 29.98 -23.45
CA CYS A 289 -21.53 30.93 -24.50
C CYS A 289 -21.69 32.36 -23.96
N ASN A 290 -20.57 33.09 -23.90
CA ASN A 290 -20.52 34.50 -23.50
C ASN A 290 -20.90 35.36 -24.70
N SER A 291 -22.00 36.11 -24.62
CA SER A 291 -22.43 37.08 -25.65
C SER A 291 -22.32 38.52 -25.13
N SER A 292 -21.43 39.28 -25.75
CA SER A 292 -21.40 40.76 -25.82
C SER A 292 -20.57 41.08 -27.08
N SER A 293 -20.95 41.86 -28.09
CA SER A 293 -21.99 42.87 -28.30
C SER A 293 -22.24 43.04 -29.83
N LYS A 294 -23.47 43.46 -30.19
CA LYS A 294 -23.94 44.37 -31.28
C LYS A 294 -23.08 44.47 -32.58
N THR A 295 -23.58 44.45 -33.82
CA THR A 295 -24.84 44.93 -34.43
C THR A 295 -24.86 44.55 -35.93
N HIS A 296 -26.04 44.61 -36.56
CA HIS A 296 -26.37 44.46 -38.01
C HIS A 296 -26.74 43.07 -38.54
N LEU A 297 -28.05 42.92 -38.79
CA LEU A 297 -28.66 41.95 -39.70
C LEU A 297 -28.28 42.28 -41.15
N PRO A 298 -28.07 41.24 -41.98
CA PRO A 298 -29.07 40.91 -42.99
C PRO A 298 -29.37 39.39 -43.10
N LEU A 299 -30.62 39.05 -43.41
CA LEU A 299 -31.01 37.79 -44.06
C LEU A 299 -30.71 37.87 -45.58
N PRO A 300 -30.81 36.78 -46.37
CA PRO A 300 -30.99 35.35 -46.06
C PRO A 300 -29.98 34.43 -46.79
N SER A 301 -29.94 33.13 -46.43
CA SER A 301 -29.76 31.96 -47.33
C SER A 301 -28.88 30.85 -46.72
N GLU A 302 -29.41 29.62 -46.81
CA GLU A 302 -28.75 28.30 -46.69
C GLU A 302 -27.86 27.98 -45.47
N ALA A 303 -28.34 27.06 -44.62
CA ALA A 303 -27.75 25.71 -44.48
C ALA A 303 -28.29 24.97 -43.24
N CYS A 304 -29.06 23.91 -43.50
CA CYS A 304 -28.90 22.59 -42.91
C CYS A 304 -28.51 22.50 -41.41
N GLY A 305 -29.52 22.48 -40.53
CA GLY A 305 -29.43 21.83 -39.22
C GLY A 305 -29.39 20.32 -39.40
N SER A 306 -28.28 19.78 -39.90
CA SER A 306 -28.03 18.34 -39.88
C SER A 306 -27.61 17.92 -38.47
N PRO A 307 -28.17 16.83 -37.91
CA PRO A 307 -27.56 16.19 -36.74
C PRO A 307 -26.09 15.90 -37.08
N PRO A 308 -25.15 16.01 -36.12
CA PRO A 308 -23.78 15.62 -36.38
C PRO A 308 -23.78 14.19 -36.99
N PRO A 309 -22.94 13.92 -37.99
CA PRO A 309 -23.00 12.64 -38.70
C PRO A 309 -22.84 11.50 -37.68
N PRO A 310 -23.63 10.40 -37.81
CA PRO A 310 -23.64 9.31 -36.83
C PRO A 310 -22.25 8.67 -36.62
N SER A 311 -21.31 8.89 -37.54
CA SER A 311 -19.90 8.51 -37.40
C SER A 311 -19.14 9.32 -36.35
N PHE A 312 -19.45 10.61 -36.16
CA PHE A 312 -18.77 11.50 -35.22
C PHE A 312 -19.19 11.23 -33.78
N GLU A 313 -20.50 11.10 -33.51
CA GLU A 313 -21.02 10.69 -32.20
C GLU A 313 -20.51 9.29 -31.81
N ARG A 314 -20.59 8.33 -32.74
CA ARG A 314 -20.10 6.95 -32.51
C ARG A 314 -18.58 6.89 -32.29
N ARG A 315 -17.81 7.82 -32.88
CA ARG A 315 -16.36 7.96 -32.63
C ARG A 315 -16.09 8.59 -31.25
N ASN A 316 -16.89 9.57 -30.84
CA ASN A 316 -16.76 10.22 -29.54
C ASN A 316 -17.18 9.30 -28.38
N GLU A 317 -18.23 8.51 -28.56
CA GLU A 317 -18.65 7.44 -27.63
C GLU A 317 -17.57 6.36 -27.50
N LYS A 318 -17.00 5.88 -28.61
CA LYS A 318 -15.89 4.91 -28.60
C LYS A 318 -14.66 5.45 -27.87
N ASN A 319 -14.30 6.72 -28.10
CA ASN A 319 -13.20 7.38 -27.40
C ASN A 319 -13.47 7.52 -25.90
N THR A 320 -14.69 7.86 -25.51
CA THR A 320 -15.10 8.00 -24.10
C THR A 320 -15.13 6.63 -23.40
N GLU A 321 -15.59 5.59 -24.08
CA GLU A 321 -15.57 4.21 -23.56
C GLU A 321 -14.15 3.67 -23.42
N ALA A 322 -13.25 3.97 -24.38
CA ALA A 322 -11.83 3.64 -24.29
C ALA A 322 -11.15 4.35 -23.12
N LYS A 323 -11.37 5.67 -22.94
CA LYS A 323 -10.88 6.44 -21.79
C LYS A 323 -11.38 5.85 -20.46
N ARG A 324 -12.66 5.47 -20.37
CA ARG A 324 -13.25 4.81 -19.18
C ARG A 324 -12.61 3.45 -18.89
N ARG A 325 -12.36 2.62 -19.91
CA ARG A 325 -11.67 1.33 -19.76
C ARG A 325 -10.23 1.52 -19.27
N MET A 326 -9.52 2.51 -19.80
CA MET A 326 -8.17 2.86 -19.33
C MET A 326 -8.17 3.30 -17.86
N ALA A 327 -9.09 4.17 -17.46
CA ALA A 327 -9.25 4.60 -16.06
C ALA A 327 -9.51 3.42 -15.11
N LEU A 328 -10.45 2.53 -15.45
CA LEU A 328 -10.74 1.31 -14.69
C LEU A 328 -9.53 0.36 -14.62
N SER A 329 -8.74 0.26 -15.69
CA SER A 329 -7.51 -0.55 -15.69
C SER A 329 -6.44 0.02 -14.75
N ARG A 330 -6.36 1.35 -14.64
CA ARG A 330 -5.43 2.06 -13.74
C ARG A 330 -5.84 1.83 -12.28
N GLU A 331 -7.14 1.94 -11.97
CA GLU A 331 -7.68 1.63 -10.64
C GLU A 331 -7.36 0.20 -10.19
N ARG A 332 -7.50 -0.79 -11.08
CA ARG A 332 -7.14 -2.19 -10.77
C ARG A 332 -5.67 -2.37 -10.42
N LYS A 333 -4.78 -1.68 -11.12
CA LYS A 333 -3.33 -1.73 -10.84
C LYS A 333 -3.04 -1.16 -9.46
N THR A 334 -3.66 -0.04 -9.12
CA THR A 334 -3.52 0.56 -7.78
C THR A 334 -4.01 -0.39 -6.67
N VAL A 335 -5.16 -1.06 -6.83
CA VAL A 335 -5.65 -2.05 -5.85
C VAL A 335 -4.69 -3.25 -5.70
N LYS A 336 -4.10 -3.72 -6.80
CA LYS A 336 -3.07 -4.77 -6.77
C LYS A 336 -1.84 -4.30 -6.00
N THR A 337 -1.30 -3.12 -6.32
CA THR A 337 -0.13 -2.56 -5.64
C THR A 337 -0.39 -2.40 -4.14
N LEU A 338 -1.56 -1.89 -3.75
CA LEU A 338 -1.96 -1.79 -2.35
C LEU A 338 -2.00 -3.15 -1.67
N GLY A 339 -2.58 -4.17 -2.32
CA GLY A 339 -2.58 -5.53 -1.78
C GLY A 339 -1.18 -6.10 -1.56
N ILE A 340 -0.24 -5.78 -2.46
CA ILE A 340 1.17 -6.18 -2.32
C ILE A 340 1.80 -5.49 -1.11
N ILE A 341 1.65 -4.16 -0.99
CA ILE A 341 2.18 -3.40 0.15
C ILE A 341 1.63 -3.96 1.48
N MET A 342 0.32 -4.21 1.53
CA MET A 342 -0.32 -4.79 2.70
C MET A 342 0.19 -6.19 3.04
N GLY A 343 0.30 -7.07 2.04
CA GLY A 343 0.82 -8.42 2.22
C GLY A 343 2.27 -8.43 2.68
N THR A 344 3.11 -7.57 2.11
CA THR A 344 4.51 -7.40 2.54
C THR A 344 4.60 -6.99 4.00
N PHE A 345 3.80 -6.00 4.43
CA PHE A 345 3.79 -5.58 5.83
C PHE A 345 3.47 -6.72 6.79
N ILE A 346 2.41 -7.49 6.50
CA ILE A 346 1.99 -8.62 7.32
C ILE A 346 3.08 -9.70 7.36
N LEU A 347 3.63 -10.06 6.21
CA LEU A 347 4.69 -11.07 6.13
C LEU A 347 5.94 -10.66 6.91
N CYS A 348 6.28 -9.38 6.91
CA CYS A 348 7.44 -8.85 7.62
C CYS A 348 7.23 -8.80 9.13
N TRP A 349 6.09 -8.28 9.59
CA TRP A 349 5.89 -7.95 11.01
C TRP A 349 5.14 -9.01 11.82
N LEU A 350 4.26 -9.81 11.19
CA LEU A 350 3.48 -10.81 11.91
C LEU A 350 4.34 -11.81 12.71
N PRO A 351 5.46 -12.34 12.19
CA PRO A 351 6.30 -13.26 12.95
C PRO A 351 6.83 -12.63 14.24
N PHE A 352 7.27 -11.37 14.18
CA PHE A 352 7.76 -10.63 15.35
C PHE A 352 6.66 -10.44 16.40
N PHE A 353 5.49 -9.98 15.99
CA PHE A 353 4.39 -9.74 16.93
C PHE A 353 3.85 -11.02 17.57
N ILE A 354 3.88 -12.15 16.86
CA ILE A 354 3.56 -13.46 17.44
C ILE A 354 4.54 -13.79 18.56
N VAL A 355 5.85 -13.68 18.29
CA VAL A 355 6.89 -13.98 19.28
C VAL A 355 6.82 -13.02 20.47
N ALA A 356 6.66 -11.71 20.22
CA ALA A 356 6.54 -10.69 21.25
C ALA A 356 5.30 -10.90 22.14
N LEU A 357 4.21 -11.43 21.58
CA LEU A 357 3.03 -11.79 22.34
C LEU A 357 3.21 -13.10 23.11
N VAL A 358 3.86 -14.12 22.54
CA VAL A 358 3.90 -15.47 23.15
C VAL A 358 4.99 -15.61 24.21
N LEU A 359 6.19 -15.05 23.99
CA LEU A 359 7.34 -15.30 24.86
C LEU A 359 7.12 -14.86 26.32
N PRO A 360 6.52 -13.68 26.61
CA PRO A 360 6.29 -13.27 28.00
C PRO A 360 5.35 -14.20 28.78
N PHE A 361 4.43 -14.92 28.10
CA PHE A 361 3.49 -15.84 28.74
C PHE A 361 3.98 -17.29 28.81
N CYS A 362 5.11 -17.60 28.17
CA CYS A 362 5.60 -18.96 28.05
C CYS A 362 6.71 -19.31 29.05
N ASP A 363 7.17 -18.33 29.84
CA ASP A 363 8.23 -18.48 30.86
C ASP A 363 9.39 -19.37 30.36
N SER A 364 9.72 -20.45 31.08
CA SER A 364 10.80 -21.40 30.78
C SER A 364 10.42 -22.51 29.78
N LYS A 365 9.17 -22.55 29.30
CA LYS A 365 8.69 -23.62 28.40
C LYS A 365 8.96 -23.34 26.92
N CYS A 366 9.25 -22.09 26.56
CA CYS A 366 9.61 -21.69 25.20
C CYS A 366 11.09 -21.34 25.12
N TYR A 367 11.82 -22.05 24.27
CA TYR A 367 13.18 -21.70 23.88
C TYR A 367 13.17 -21.12 22.47
N MET A 368 13.61 -19.87 22.33
CA MET A 368 13.85 -19.25 21.03
C MET A 368 15.36 -19.08 20.84
N PRO A 369 15.98 -19.73 19.84
CA PRO A 369 17.38 -19.53 19.56
C PRO A 369 17.65 -18.11 19.04
N GLU A 370 18.78 -17.52 19.44
CA GLU A 370 19.13 -16.12 19.14
C GLU A 370 19.13 -15.80 17.63
N TRP A 371 19.65 -16.72 16.81
CA TRP A 371 19.67 -16.55 15.35
C TRP A 371 18.26 -16.42 14.76
N LEU A 372 17.27 -17.12 15.34
CA LEU A 372 15.88 -17.07 14.87
C LEU A 372 15.25 -15.74 15.28
N GLY A 373 15.51 -15.27 16.50
CA GLY A 373 15.11 -13.94 16.96
C GLY A 373 15.68 -12.84 16.07
N ALA A 374 16.96 -12.92 15.72
CA ALA A 374 17.61 -11.99 14.80
C ALA A 374 16.93 -12.01 13.41
N VAL A 375 16.70 -13.19 12.82
CA VAL A 375 16.02 -13.30 11.52
C VAL A 375 14.63 -12.68 11.55
N ILE A 376 13.85 -12.92 12.61
CA ILE A 376 12.50 -12.37 12.76
C ILE A 376 12.53 -10.84 12.88
N ASN A 377 13.46 -10.29 13.67
CA ASN A 377 13.64 -8.84 13.83
C ASN A 377 14.02 -8.18 12.49
N TRP A 378 15.03 -8.72 11.81
CA TRP A 378 15.50 -8.18 10.53
C TRP A 378 14.50 -8.35 9.40
N LEU A 379 13.65 -9.38 9.45
CA LEU A 379 12.51 -9.53 8.54
C LEU A 379 11.49 -8.38 8.72
N GLY A 380 11.20 -7.99 9.96
CA GLY A 380 10.36 -6.82 10.26
C GLY A 380 10.96 -5.53 9.72
N TYR A 381 12.24 -5.28 10.02
CA TYR A 381 12.97 -4.09 9.56
C TYR A 381 13.08 -3.99 8.03
N SER A 382 13.18 -5.13 7.33
CA SER A 382 13.23 -5.17 5.87
C SER A 382 12.00 -4.55 5.21
N ASN A 383 10.85 -4.46 5.90
CA ASN A 383 9.66 -3.77 5.39
C ASN A 383 9.96 -2.33 4.94
N SER A 384 10.76 -1.60 5.72
CA SER A 384 11.14 -0.21 5.41
C SER A 384 11.93 -0.07 4.10
N LEU A 385 12.69 -1.09 3.72
CA LEU A 385 13.42 -1.16 2.45
C LEU A 385 12.51 -1.58 1.28
N LEU A 386 11.57 -2.48 1.53
CA LEU A 386 10.70 -3.04 0.49
C LEU A 386 9.71 -2.01 -0.06
N ASN A 387 9.27 -1.04 0.75
CA ASN A 387 8.30 -0.03 0.34
C ASN A 387 8.76 0.79 -0.90
N PRO A 388 9.93 1.45 -0.90
CA PRO A 388 10.47 2.10 -2.10
C PRO A 388 10.57 1.19 -3.33
N ILE A 389 10.98 -0.07 -3.14
CA ILE A 389 11.12 -1.06 -4.23
C ILE A 389 9.75 -1.37 -4.84
N ILE A 390 8.72 -1.55 -4.00
CA ILE A 390 7.35 -1.80 -4.44
C ILE A 390 6.83 -0.59 -5.24
N TYR A 391 7.07 0.64 -4.78
CA TYR A 391 6.68 1.83 -5.54
C TYR A 391 7.40 1.93 -6.87
N ALA A 392 8.72 1.69 -6.90
CA ALA A 392 9.52 1.71 -8.10
C ALA A 392 9.08 0.64 -9.13
N TYR A 393 8.61 -0.52 -8.70
CA TYR A 393 8.22 -1.60 -9.62
C TYR A 393 6.75 -1.52 -10.05
N PHE A 394 5.84 -1.20 -9.13
CA PHE A 394 4.40 -1.30 -9.37
C PHE A 394 3.70 0.04 -9.61
N ASN A 395 4.37 1.19 -9.38
CA ASN A 395 3.80 2.50 -9.61
C ASN A 395 4.51 3.27 -10.75
N LYS A 396 3.84 3.33 -11.91
CA LYS A 396 4.37 3.98 -13.12
C LYS A 396 4.64 5.48 -12.95
N ASP A 397 3.87 6.15 -12.09
CA ASP A 397 4.03 7.58 -11.86
C ASP A 397 5.34 7.83 -11.10
N PHE A 398 5.64 7.00 -10.09
CA PHE A 398 6.93 7.00 -9.40
C PHE A 398 8.09 6.57 -10.30
N GLN A 399 7.91 5.57 -11.16
CA GLN A 399 8.94 5.19 -12.15
C GLN A 399 9.36 6.37 -13.03
N SER A 400 8.39 7.15 -13.48
CA SER A 400 8.63 8.30 -14.34
C SER A 400 9.36 9.40 -13.58
N ALA A 401 8.96 9.67 -12.34
CA ALA A 401 9.64 10.63 -11.47
C ALA A 401 11.07 10.21 -11.12
N PHE A 402 11.31 8.95 -10.75
CA PHE A 402 12.65 8.44 -10.47
C PHE A 402 13.56 8.52 -11.69
N LYS A 403 13.07 8.14 -12.88
CA LYS A 403 13.83 8.31 -14.13
C LYS A 403 14.19 9.76 -14.39
N LYS A 404 13.27 10.70 -14.12
CA LYS A 404 13.51 12.14 -14.29
C LYS A 404 14.56 12.64 -13.30
N ILE A 405 14.50 12.24 -12.03
CA ILE A 405 15.48 12.61 -11.01
C ILE A 405 16.88 12.09 -11.36
N ILE A 406 16.98 10.83 -11.79
CA ILE A 406 18.26 10.21 -12.19
C ILE A 406 18.81 10.91 -13.44
N LYS A 407 17.97 11.14 -14.46
CA LYS A 407 18.40 11.82 -15.71
C LYS A 407 18.76 13.29 -15.49
N CYS A 408 18.03 14.04 -14.67
CA CYS A 408 18.35 15.44 -14.38
C CYS A 408 19.63 15.61 -13.55
N LYS A 409 20.04 14.59 -12.76
CA LYS A 409 21.37 14.58 -12.13
C LYS A 409 22.49 14.24 -13.11
N PHE A 410 22.25 13.33 -14.05
CA PHE A 410 23.24 12.92 -15.06
C PHE A 410 23.37 13.87 -16.27
N CYS A 411 22.39 14.73 -16.54
CA CYS A 411 22.47 15.76 -17.59
C CYS A 411 23.02 17.12 -17.10
N ARG A 412 23.39 17.23 -15.81
CA ARG A 412 23.99 18.43 -15.22
C ARG A 412 25.47 18.23 -14.84
N GLN A 413 26.04 17.10 -15.25
CA GLN A 413 27.48 16.92 -15.52
C GLN A 413 27.65 16.98 -17.03
#